data_AF-A0AA37LX08-F1
#
_entry.id   AF-A0AA37LX08-F1
#
_cell.length_a   1.000
_cell.length_b   1.000
_cell.length_c   1.000
_cell.angle_alpha   90.00
_cell.angle_beta   90.00
_cell.angle_gamma   90.00
#
_symmetry.space_group_name_H-M   'P 1'
#
loop_
_entity.id
_entity.type
_entity.pdbx_description
1 polymer ?
#
loop_
_entity_poly.entity_id
_entity_poly.type
_entity_poly.pdbx_seq_one_letter_code
_entity_poly.pdbx_strand_id
1 'polypeptide(L)'
;MPAEIVRLISIEAVRVRGVKRAVRLRLVNRSWNREVMEALFESGISDSFRAFSPVFWPKHLMHKLRQRENLLSRPLRLIRRTAQRVVAFRSGEPNYENHDAVQEYLWKICQLSHACNVLGPCWPSFFKVSEQMDPIQDSDEDFKQTLLAAAAATNDLALVRELLPLMQGCVHLIYGRFRQESVQLRPWM
;
A
#
# COMPACT_ATOMS: atom_id res chain seq x y z
N MET A 1 -33.90 -2.57 3.98
CA MET A 1 -33.09 -1.88 5.00
C MET A 1 -32.16 -0.92 4.28
N PRO A 2 -32.06 0.35 4.70
CA PRO A 2 -31.13 1.31 4.11
C PRO A 2 -29.68 0.83 4.20
N ALA A 3 -28.87 1.18 3.20
CA ALA A 3 -27.49 0.71 3.08
C ALA A 3 -26.63 1.18 4.26
N GLU A 4 -26.88 2.39 4.74
CA GLU A 4 -26.22 3.06 5.85
C GLU A 4 -26.44 2.28 7.16
N ILE A 5 -27.66 1.78 7.37
CA ILE A 5 -28.01 0.99 8.56
C ILE A 5 -27.35 -0.39 8.51
N VAL A 6 -27.36 -1.04 7.33
CA VAL A 6 -26.66 -2.32 7.14
C VAL A 6 -25.16 -2.15 7.40
N ARG A 7 -24.57 -1.04 6.97
CA ARG A 7 -23.16 -0.73 7.22
C ARG A 7 -22.86 -0.55 8.70
N LEU A 8 -23.64 0.27 9.42
CA LEU A 8 -23.44 0.49 10.86
C LEU A 8 -23.55 -0.82 11.66
N ILE A 9 -24.57 -1.63 11.38
CA ILE A 9 -24.73 -2.96 12.01
C ILE A 9 -23.52 -3.83 11.69
N SER A 10 -23.04 -3.79 10.44
CA SER A 10 -21.90 -4.60 10.01
C SER A 10 -20.61 -4.15 10.70
N ILE A 11 -20.37 -2.85 10.87
CA ILE A 11 -19.18 -2.33 11.59
C ILE A 11 -19.18 -2.86 13.02
N GLU A 12 -20.33 -2.76 13.69
CA GLU A 12 -20.46 -3.20 15.08
C GLU A 12 -20.35 -4.73 15.18
N ALA A 13 -20.90 -5.46 14.21
CA ALA A 13 -20.71 -6.90 14.12
C ALA A 13 -19.23 -7.29 13.94
N VAL A 14 -18.44 -6.52 13.18
CA VAL A 14 -16.99 -6.75 13.05
C VAL A 14 -16.30 -6.50 14.38
N ARG A 15 -16.61 -5.40 15.07
CA ARG A 15 -15.99 -5.02 16.35
C ARG A 15 -16.30 -6.01 17.48
N VAL A 16 -17.56 -6.42 17.62
CA VAL A 16 -18.02 -7.27 18.73
C VAL A 16 -17.82 -8.75 18.45
N ARG A 17 -18.05 -9.20 17.21
CA ARG A 17 -18.09 -10.64 16.87
C ARG A 17 -16.94 -11.10 15.98
N GLY A 18 -16.10 -10.17 15.55
CA GLY A 18 -14.93 -10.43 14.73
C GLY A 18 -15.23 -10.58 13.23
N VAL A 19 -14.18 -10.37 12.44
CA VAL A 19 -14.18 -10.38 10.96
C VAL A 19 -14.86 -11.62 10.38
N LYS A 20 -14.55 -12.82 10.88
CA LYS A 20 -15.08 -14.09 10.34
C LYS A 20 -16.60 -14.16 10.37
N ARG A 21 -17.23 -13.70 11.46
CA ARG A 21 -18.68 -13.72 11.62
C ARG A 21 -19.34 -12.61 10.82
N ALA A 22 -18.74 -11.42 10.80
CA ALA A 22 -19.24 -10.30 10.01
C ALA A 22 -19.21 -10.59 8.50
N VAL A 23 -18.16 -11.22 7.97
CA VAL A 23 -18.07 -11.62 6.55
C VAL A 23 -19.25 -12.50 6.12
N ARG A 24 -19.81 -13.32 7.01
CA ARG A 24 -20.97 -14.17 6.69
C ARG A 24 -22.24 -13.35 6.40
N LEU A 25 -22.32 -12.11 6.88
CA LEU A 25 -23.45 -11.21 6.58
C LEU A 25 -23.53 -10.87 5.08
N ARG A 26 -22.42 -11.02 4.33
CA ARG A 26 -22.41 -10.88 2.86
C ARG A 26 -23.31 -11.89 2.16
N LEU A 27 -23.59 -13.02 2.80
CA LEU A 27 -24.37 -14.12 2.23
C LEU A 27 -25.88 -13.91 2.41
N VAL A 28 -26.30 -12.93 3.22
CA VAL A 28 -27.73 -12.64 3.45
C VAL A 28 -28.40 -12.13 2.17
N ASN A 29 -27.73 -11.23 1.44
CA ASN A 29 -28.18 -10.68 0.16
C ASN A 29 -26.99 -10.08 -0.61
N ARG A 30 -27.04 -10.11 -1.94
CA ARG A 30 -26.10 -9.40 -2.84
C ARG A 30 -25.91 -7.92 -2.49
N SER A 31 -26.94 -7.21 -2.04
CA SER A 31 -26.83 -5.81 -1.62
C SER A 31 -26.02 -5.63 -0.33
N TRP A 32 -26.10 -6.59 0.59
CA TRP A 32 -25.33 -6.60 1.84
C TRP A 32 -23.86 -6.89 1.62
N ASN A 33 -23.52 -7.63 0.56
CA ASN A 33 -22.14 -7.92 0.21
C ASN A 33 -21.28 -6.65 0.13
N ARG A 34 -21.78 -5.59 -0.53
CA ARG A 34 -21.06 -4.32 -0.64
C ARG A 34 -20.90 -3.65 0.72
N GLU A 35 -21.99 -3.49 1.46
CA GLU A 35 -21.99 -2.76 2.74
C GLU A 35 -21.15 -3.47 3.82
N VAL A 36 -21.19 -4.80 3.87
CA VAL A 36 -20.38 -5.59 4.80
C VAL A 36 -18.89 -5.47 4.47
N MET A 37 -18.53 -5.42 3.19
CA MET A 37 -17.13 -5.22 2.79
C MET A 37 -16.63 -3.81 3.11
N GLU A 38 -17.47 -2.78 2.95
CA GLU A 38 -17.12 -1.41 3.36
C GLU A 38 -17.04 -1.28 4.89
N ALA A 39 -17.95 -1.90 5.62
CA ALA A 39 -17.92 -1.96 7.08
C ALA A 39 -16.67 -2.67 7.64
N LEU A 40 -16.25 -3.76 7.00
CA LEU A 40 -15.00 -4.46 7.35
C LEU A 40 -13.78 -3.54 7.24
N PHE A 41 -13.74 -2.72 6.19
CA PHE A 41 -12.69 -1.74 6.01
C PHE A 41 -12.77 -0.60 7.04
N GLU A 42 -13.96 -0.03 7.27
CA GLU A 42 -14.19 1.05 8.24
C GLU A 42 -13.94 0.60 9.69
N SER A 43 -14.06 -0.69 9.99
CA SER A 43 -13.83 -1.24 11.33
C SER A 43 -12.36 -1.18 11.78
N GLY A 44 -11.41 -1.09 10.84
CA GLY A 44 -9.97 -1.08 11.15
C GLY A 44 -9.37 -2.43 11.59
N ILE A 45 -10.16 -3.49 11.77
CA ILE A 45 -9.73 -4.81 12.33
C ILE A 45 -9.11 -5.72 11.25
N SER A 46 -8.55 -5.13 10.20
CA SER A 46 -8.13 -5.81 8.97
C SER A 46 -6.67 -6.30 9.06
N ASP A 47 -6.34 -7.18 10.00
CA ASP A 47 -5.03 -7.86 10.02
C ASP A 47 -5.06 -9.22 9.30
N SER A 48 -6.24 -9.68 8.86
CA SER A 48 -6.40 -10.92 8.09
C SER A 48 -6.58 -10.63 6.58
N PHE A 49 -5.47 -10.24 5.96
CA PHE A 49 -5.32 -9.80 4.57
C PHE A 49 -5.83 -10.77 3.48
N ARG A 50 -6.09 -12.04 3.78
CA ARG A 50 -6.53 -13.05 2.79
C ARG A 50 -7.99 -12.90 2.34
N ALA A 51 -8.79 -12.08 3.02
CA ALA A 51 -10.25 -12.00 2.79
C ALA A 51 -10.71 -10.83 1.91
N PHE A 52 -9.82 -9.91 1.53
CA PHE A 52 -10.21 -8.71 0.80
C PHE A 52 -10.19 -8.92 -0.71
N SER A 53 -11.30 -8.56 -1.36
CA SER A 53 -11.42 -8.56 -2.82
C SER A 53 -10.51 -7.46 -3.41
N PRO A 54 -9.98 -7.65 -4.64
CA PRO A 54 -9.13 -6.69 -5.34
C PRO A 54 -9.64 -5.24 -5.34
N VAL A 55 -10.97 -5.08 -5.36
CA VAL A 55 -11.69 -3.81 -5.40
C VAL A 55 -11.48 -2.96 -4.13
N PHE A 56 -11.13 -3.59 -3.00
CA PHE A 56 -10.97 -2.90 -1.70
C PHE A 56 -9.52 -2.55 -1.38
N TRP A 57 -8.55 -3.05 -2.14
CA TRP A 57 -7.14 -2.80 -1.91
C TRP A 57 -6.73 -1.34 -1.98
N PRO A 58 -7.17 -0.55 -2.98
CA PRO A 58 -6.80 0.86 -3.05
C PRO A 58 -7.25 1.63 -1.81
N LYS A 59 -8.47 1.37 -1.32
CA LYS A 59 -9.00 1.98 -0.09
C LYS A 59 -8.19 1.53 1.14
N HIS A 60 -7.85 0.25 1.24
CA HIS A 60 -7.03 -0.30 2.32
C HIS A 60 -5.64 0.34 2.38
N LEU A 61 -4.93 0.35 1.26
CA LEU A 61 -3.60 0.92 1.17
C LEU A 61 -3.63 2.41 1.48
N MET A 62 -4.62 3.13 0.97
CA MET A 62 -4.80 4.55 1.25
C MET A 62 -5.06 4.83 2.74
N HIS A 63 -5.89 4.01 3.40
CA HIS A 63 -6.11 4.14 4.84
C HIS A 63 -4.82 3.94 5.63
N LYS A 64 -4.01 2.93 5.27
CA LYS A 64 -2.71 2.70 5.92
C LYS A 64 -1.76 3.87 5.68
N LEU A 65 -1.65 4.40 4.46
CA LEU A 65 -0.79 5.55 4.12
C LEU A 65 -1.17 6.85 4.85
N ARG A 66 -2.45 7.01 5.23
CA ARG A 66 -2.95 8.13 6.05
C ARG A 66 -2.59 8.04 7.53
N GLN A 67 -2.14 6.88 8.01
CA GLN A 67 -1.74 6.72 9.40
C GLN A 67 -0.51 7.58 9.71
N ARG A 68 -0.28 7.79 11.02
CA ARG A 68 0.91 8.48 11.50
C ARG A 68 2.16 7.73 11.08
N GLU A 69 3.25 8.45 10.84
CA GLU A 69 4.47 7.88 10.29
C GLU A 69 5.05 6.74 11.14
N ASN A 70 4.92 6.82 12.46
CA ASN A 70 5.33 5.79 13.41
C ASN A 70 4.52 4.49 13.34
N LEU A 71 3.39 4.49 12.63
CA LEU A 71 2.55 3.32 12.38
C LEU A 71 2.76 2.75 10.98
N LEU A 72 3.62 3.37 10.17
CA LEU A 72 3.91 2.95 8.82
C LEU A 72 5.09 1.98 8.79
N SER A 73 4.93 0.88 8.08
CA SER A 73 6.07 0.04 7.70
C SER A 73 7.03 0.80 6.78
N ARG A 74 8.29 0.35 6.69
CA ARG A 74 9.29 0.96 5.80
C ARG A 74 8.81 1.08 4.33
N PRO A 75 8.16 0.08 3.72
CA PRO A 75 7.61 0.22 2.36
C PRO A 75 6.54 1.30 2.23
N LEU A 76 5.65 1.45 3.21
CA LEU A 76 4.62 2.49 3.20
C LEU A 76 5.24 3.89 3.36
N ARG A 77 6.29 4.01 4.18
CA ARG A 77 7.06 5.26 4.31
C ARG A 77 7.76 5.62 3.00
N LEU A 78 8.33 4.64 2.30
CA LEU A 78 8.92 4.85 0.97
C LEU A 78 7.88 5.38 -0.03
N ILE A 79 6.70 4.77 -0.10
CA ILE A 79 5.61 5.23 -0.99
C ILE A 79 5.19 6.67 -0.64
N ARG A 80 5.04 6.99 0.65
CA ARG A 80 4.66 8.33 1.11
C ARG A 80 5.71 9.38 0.74
N ARG A 81 6.97 9.09 0.98
CA ARG A 81 8.09 9.98 0.65
C ARG A 81 8.23 10.17 -0.87
N THR A 82 8.04 9.09 -1.63
CA THR A 82 8.02 9.15 -3.09
C THR A 82 6.94 10.10 -3.59
N ALA A 83 5.72 10.00 -3.03
CA ALA A 83 4.64 10.91 -3.39
C ALA A 83 4.96 12.38 -3.07
N GLN A 84 5.52 12.64 -1.89
CA GLN A 84 5.97 13.99 -1.52
C GLN A 84 7.01 14.51 -2.51
N ARG A 85 8.00 13.69 -2.89
CA ARG A 85 9.05 14.09 -3.82
C ARG A 85 8.52 14.38 -5.22
N VAL A 86 7.59 13.58 -5.74
CA VAL A 86 6.96 13.83 -7.05
C VAL A 86 6.12 15.10 -7.02
N VAL A 87 5.36 15.34 -5.95
CA VAL A 87 4.58 16.57 -5.83
C VAL A 87 5.49 17.79 -5.75
N ALA A 88 6.55 17.74 -4.92
CA ALA A 88 7.55 18.79 -4.83
C ALA A 88 8.24 19.07 -6.17
N PHE A 89 8.51 18.01 -6.96
CA PHE A 89 9.06 18.14 -8.31
C PHE A 89 8.10 18.88 -9.25
N ARG A 90 6.81 18.54 -9.21
CA ARG A 90 5.78 19.17 -10.06
C ARG A 90 5.46 20.60 -9.66
N SER A 91 5.53 20.93 -8.38
CA SER A 91 5.29 22.29 -7.88
C SER A 91 6.50 23.21 -8.05
N GLY A 92 7.69 22.68 -8.34
CA GLY A 92 8.94 23.46 -8.42
C GLY A 92 9.47 23.94 -7.07
N GLU A 93 8.84 23.52 -5.95
CA GLU A 93 9.19 23.94 -4.60
C GLU A 93 9.56 22.71 -3.75
N PRO A 94 10.79 22.66 -3.17
CA PRO A 94 11.28 21.49 -2.44
C PRO A 94 10.55 21.23 -1.11
N ASN A 95 9.90 22.25 -0.54
CA ASN A 95 9.22 22.18 0.76
C ASN A 95 7.69 22.24 0.66
N TYR A 96 7.12 22.06 -0.54
CA TYR A 96 5.68 22.18 -0.74
C TYR A 96 4.94 20.95 -0.19
N GLU A 97 4.60 20.97 1.09
CA GLU A 97 3.74 19.97 1.75
C GLU A 97 2.26 20.21 1.45
N ASN A 98 1.88 20.30 0.17
CA ASN A 98 0.45 20.33 -0.16
C ASN A 98 -0.13 18.93 0.05
N HIS A 99 -0.68 18.76 1.24
CA HIS A 99 -1.27 17.53 1.72
C HIS A 99 -2.28 16.97 0.71
N ASP A 100 -3.07 17.82 0.05
CA ASP A 100 -4.11 17.37 -0.89
C ASP A 100 -3.52 16.81 -2.19
N ALA A 101 -2.49 17.48 -2.75
CA ALA A 101 -1.79 16.99 -3.93
C ALA A 101 -1.06 15.66 -3.65
N VAL A 102 -0.48 15.51 -2.46
CA VAL A 102 0.16 14.26 -2.02
C VAL A 102 -0.89 13.16 -1.86
N GLN A 103 -2.04 13.44 -1.25
CA GLN A 103 -3.13 12.47 -1.12
C GLN A 103 -3.68 12.05 -2.50
N GLU A 104 -3.81 12.96 -3.45
CA GLU A 104 -4.26 12.64 -4.81
C GLU A 104 -3.26 11.72 -5.53
N TYR A 105 -1.97 12.02 -5.42
CA TYR A 105 -0.93 11.18 -6.03
C TYR A 105 -0.83 9.79 -5.37
N LEU A 106 -0.92 9.73 -4.04
CA LEU A 106 -1.00 8.46 -3.30
C LEU A 106 -2.21 7.64 -3.72
N TRP A 107 -3.36 8.28 -3.94
CA TRP A 107 -4.55 7.62 -4.43
C TRP A 107 -4.33 7.01 -5.82
N LYS A 108 -3.66 7.72 -6.74
CA LYS A 108 -3.29 7.20 -8.06
C LYS A 108 -2.39 5.95 -7.94
N ILE A 109 -1.37 6.00 -7.09
CA ILE A 109 -0.52 4.82 -6.80
C ILE A 109 -1.35 3.65 -6.24
N CYS A 110 -2.27 3.94 -5.31
CA CYS A 110 -3.13 2.92 -4.72
C CYS A 110 -4.05 2.27 -5.76
N GLN A 111 -4.56 3.02 -6.74
CA GLN A 111 -5.37 2.47 -7.82
C GLN A 111 -4.56 1.54 -8.74
N LEU A 112 -3.28 1.86 -8.99
CA LEU A 112 -2.37 1.02 -9.77
C LEU A 112 -2.03 -0.30 -9.05
N SER A 113 -2.11 -0.34 -7.72
CA SER A 113 -1.92 -1.58 -6.95
C SER A 113 -2.94 -2.68 -7.29
N HIS A 114 -4.15 -2.32 -7.76
CA HIS A 114 -5.15 -3.29 -8.22
C HIS A 114 -4.64 -4.08 -9.46
N ALA A 115 -3.87 -3.45 -10.34
CA ALA A 115 -3.27 -4.12 -11.49
C ALA A 115 -2.09 -5.02 -11.09
N CYS A 116 -1.46 -4.75 -9.94
CA CYS A 116 -0.34 -5.50 -9.41
C CYS A 116 -0.78 -6.63 -8.46
N ASN A 117 -1.35 -7.70 -9.01
CA ASN A 117 -1.37 -9.03 -8.35
C ASN A 117 0.06 -9.60 -8.11
N VAL A 118 1.11 -8.81 -8.37
CA VAL A 118 2.52 -9.21 -8.48
C VAL A 118 3.22 -9.33 -7.12
N LEU A 119 2.65 -8.81 -6.03
CA LEU A 119 3.33 -8.78 -4.73
C LEU A 119 3.35 -10.13 -3.97
N GLY A 120 2.78 -11.21 -4.54
CA GLY A 120 3.05 -12.60 -4.13
C GLY A 120 2.70 -12.97 -2.67
N PRO A 121 3.23 -14.08 -2.13
CA PRO A 121 2.94 -14.55 -0.75
C PRO A 121 3.57 -13.69 0.37
N CYS A 122 4.32 -12.64 0.04
CA CYS A 122 5.12 -11.85 0.99
C CYS A 122 4.41 -10.59 1.53
N TRP A 123 3.10 -10.41 1.30
CA TRP A 123 2.33 -9.25 1.76
C TRP A 123 2.26 -9.01 3.28
N PRO A 124 2.26 -10.03 4.16
CA PRO A 124 2.14 -9.79 5.60
C PRO A 124 3.31 -8.97 6.17
N SER A 125 4.51 -9.09 5.58
CA SER A 125 5.67 -8.29 5.99
C SER A 125 5.59 -6.85 5.48
N PHE A 126 4.82 -6.57 4.43
CA PHE A 126 4.66 -5.24 3.87
C PHE A 126 4.00 -4.25 4.84
N PHE A 127 3.13 -4.72 5.73
CA PHE A 127 2.43 -3.91 6.73
C PHE A 127 3.00 -4.05 8.14
N LYS A 128 4.02 -4.89 8.33
CA LYS A 128 4.67 -5.06 9.64
C LYS A 128 5.50 -3.82 9.95
N VAL A 129 5.18 -3.17 11.07
CA VAL A 129 5.96 -2.05 11.59
C VAL A 129 7.19 -2.63 12.30
N SER A 130 8.37 -2.15 11.92
CA SER A 130 9.63 -2.49 12.59
C SER A 130 9.73 -1.70 13.89
N GLU A 131 10.23 -2.33 14.96
CA GLU A 131 10.49 -1.65 16.25
C GLU A 131 11.54 -0.55 16.11
N GLN A 132 12.48 -0.72 15.16
CA GLN A 132 13.49 0.27 14.81
C GLN A 132 13.16 0.91 13.46
N MET A 133 13.06 2.25 13.44
CA MET A 133 12.67 3.03 12.27
C MET A 133 13.83 3.91 11.78
N ASP A 134 14.60 3.40 10.83
CA ASP A 134 15.63 4.22 10.18
C ASP A 134 14.97 5.32 9.33
N PRO A 135 15.52 6.55 9.34
CA PRO A 135 15.07 7.60 8.43
C PRO A 135 15.42 7.22 7.01
N ILE A 136 14.48 7.44 6.09
CA ILE A 136 14.76 7.26 4.65
C ILE A 136 15.65 8.42 4.22
N GLN A 137 16.64 8.17 3.38
CA GLN A 137 17.47 9.20 2.76
C GLN A 137 17.27 9.21 1.25
N ASP A 138 17.51 10.37 0.61
CA ASP A 138 17.35 10.49 -0.84
C ASP A 138 18.43 9.72 -1.61
N SER A 139 19.53 9.40 -0.94
CA SER A 139 20.59 8.51 -1.45
C SER A 139 20.22 7.03 -1.41
N ASP A 140 19.15 6.64 -0.69
CA ASP A 140 18.78 5.24 -0.53
C ASP A 140 18.38 4.63 -1.87
N GLU A 141 19.01 3.52 -2.21
CA GLU A 141 18.72 2.78 -3.44
C GLU A 141 17.26 2.33 -3.51
N ASP A 142 16.71 1.85 -2.38
CA ASP A 142 15.30 1.46 -2.26
C ASP A 142 14.36 2.64 -2.55
N PHE A 143 14.73 3.85 -2.14
CA PHE A 143 13.96 5.05 -2.39
C PHE A 143 14.00 5.46 -3.86
N LYS A 144 15.19 5.56 -4.45
CA LYS A 144 15.35 5.93 -5.88
C LYS A 144 14.63 4.95 -6.81
N GLN A 145 14.74 3.65 -6.52
CA GLN A 145 14.03 2.64 -7.29
C GLN A 145 12.51 2.75 -7.13
N THR A 146 12.01 3.00 -5.91
CA THR A 146 10.58 3.20 -5.66
C THR A 146 10.08 4.46 -6.39
N LEU A 147 10.89 5.52 -6.41
CA LEU A 147 10.59 6.77 -7.10
C LEU A 147 10.51 6.57 -8.61
N LEU A 148 11.48 5.86 -9.21
CA LEU A 148 11.46 5.54 -10.64
C LEU A 148 10.27 4.63 -11.00
N ALA A 149 9.98 3.62 -10.19
CA ALA A 149 8.83 2.74 -10.40
C ALA A 149 7.50 3.52 -10.33
N ALA A 150 7.35 4.42 -9.36
CA ALA A 150 6.17 5.28 -9.26
C ALA A 150 6.06 6.25 -10.45
N ALA A 151 7.17 6.85 -10.89
CA ALA A 151 7.20 7.73 -12.05
C ALA A 151 6.79 7.00 -13.34
N ALA A 152 7.33 5.79 -13.54
CA ALA A 152 6.98 4.93 -14.67
C ALA A 152 5.51 4.48 -14.61
N ALA A 153 5.03 4.06 -13.44
CA ALA A 153 3.66 3.58 -13.26
C ALA A 153 2.62 4.69 -13.43
N THR A 154 2.98 5.94 -13.11
CA THR A 154 2.11 7.12 -13.31
C THR A 154 2.33 7.82 -14.66
N ASN A 155 3.16 7.24 -15.54
CA ASN A 155 3.51 7.76 -16.86
C ASN A 155 4.08 9.19 -16.84
N ASP A 156 4.86 9.53 -15.81
CA ASP A 156 5.51 10.82 -15.67
C ASP A 156 6.86 10.83 -16.42
N LEU A 157 6.79 11.05 -17.73
CA LEU A 157 7.95 11.01 -18.64
C LEU A 157 9.04 12.04 -18.29
N ALA A 158 8.68 13.21 -17.75
CA ALA A 158 9.64 14.24 -17.37
C ALA A 158 10.50 13.76 -16.20
N LEU A 159 9.84 13.24 -15.16
CA LEU A 159 10.50 12.70 -13.98
C LEU A 159 11.34 11.46 -14.32
N VAL A 160 10.84 10.57 -15.18
CA VAL A 160 11.60 9.38 -15.63
C VAL A 160 12.88 9.77 -16.36
N ARG A 161 12.84 10.78 -17.24
CA ARG A 161 14.02 11.25 -17.98
C ARG A 161 15.09 11.85 -17.09
N GLU A 162 14.69 12.50 -16.00
CA GLU A 162 15.62 13.07 -15.03
C GLU A 162 16.23 12.01 -14.11
N LEU A 163 15.45 11.00 -13.72
CA LEU A 163 15.89 9.94 -12.81
C LEU A 163 16.72 8.85 -13.49
N LEU A 164 16.47 8.56 -14.77
CA LEU A 164 17.17 7.49 -15.51
C LEU A 164 18.71 7.64 -15.50
N PRO A 165 19.27 8.84 -15.75
CA PRO A 165 20.71 9.08 -15.66
C PRO A 165 21.27 8.84 -14.24
N LEU A 166 20.51 9.21 -13.21
CA LEU A 166 20.90 9.04 -11.79
C LEU A 166 20.89 7.57 -11.33
N MET A 167 20.32 6.68 -12.15
CA MET A 167 20.19 5.25 -11.90
C MET A 167 21.16 4.40 -12.73
N GLN A 168 22.06 5.01 -13.51
CA GLN A 168 23.11 4.30 -14.25
C GLN A 168 24.10 3.64 -13.27
N GLY A 169 23.88 2.34 -13.00
CA GLY A 169 24.63 1.54 -12.02
C GLY A 169 23.74 0.78 -11.05
N CYS A 170 22.46 1.11 -10.98
CA CYS A 170 21.48 0.46 -10.11
C CYS A 170 20.85 -0.74 -10.84
N VAL A 171 21.47 -1.91 -10.70
CA VAL A 171 21.15 -3.14 -11.47
C VAL A 171 19.77 -3.75 -11.17
N HIS A 172 19.00 -3.21 -10.21
CA HIS A 172 17.76 -3.81 -9.74
C HIS A 172 16.62 -2.80 -9.77
N LEU A 173 15.97 -2.64 -10.92
CA LEU A 173 14.62 -2.09 -10.94
C LEU A 173 13.75 -2.99 -10.05
N ILE A 174 12.90 -2.40 -9.19
CA ILE A 174 12.03 -3.14 -8.26
C ILE A 174 10.98 -3.91 -9.06
N TYR A 175 11.43 -5.03 -9.62
CA TYR A 175 10.70 -6.24 -9.94
C TYR A 175 11.71 -7.36 -9.81
N GLY A 176 12.08 -7.68 -8.56
CA GLY A 176 12.80 -8.91 -8.24
C GLY A 176 14.25 -8.74 -7.81
N ARG A 177 14.47 -8.14 -6.63
CA ARG A 177 15.62 -8.50 -5.80
C ARG A 177 15.13 -9.01 -4.45
N PHE A 178 14.52 -10.19 -4.44
CA PHE A 178 14.62 -11.03 -3.26
C PHE A 178 15.83 -11.92 -3.48
N ARG A 179 16.87 -11.73 -2.66
CA ARG A 179 18.02 -12.63 -2.55
C ARG A 179 17.52 -14.08 -2.61
N GLN A 180 17.96 -14.84 -3.61
CA GLN A 180 18.16 -16.26 -3.40
C GLN A 180 19.23 -16.39 -2.33
N GLU A 181 18.83 -16.38 -1.06
CA GLU A 181 19.59 -17.15 -0.09
C GLU A 181 19.43 -18.60 -0.53
N SER A 182 20.54 -19.16 -1.01
CA SER A 182 20.68 -20.57 -1.29
C SER A 182 20.20 -21.32 -0.05
N VAL A 183 19.02 -21.92 -0.14
CA VAL A 183 18.62 -22.98 0.75
C VAL A 183 19.65 -24.08 0.51
N GLN A 184 20.67 -24.12 1.36
CA GLN A 184 21.52 -25.29 1.50
C GLN A 184 20.58 -26.43 1.89
N LEU A 185 20.21 -27.24 0.91
CA LEU A 185 19.59 -28.53 1.11
C LEU A 185 20.55 -29.32 2.01
N ARG A 186 20.22 -29.43 3.29
CA ARG A 186 20.86 -30.42 4.14
C ARG A 186 20.46 -31.80 3.59
N PRO A 187 21.42 -32.67 3.26
CA PRO A 187 21.10 -34.04 2.92
C PRO A 187 20.51 -34.70 4.17
N TRP A 188 19.34 -35.30 4.00
CA TRP A 188 18.71 -36.13 5.01
C TRP A 188 19.59 -37.36 5.21
N MET A 189 20.12 -37.53 6.41
CA MET A 189 20.59 -38.83 6.93
C MET A 189 19.38 -39.64 7.37
#